data_AF-A0A352YYG0-F1
#
_entry.id   AF-A0A352YYG0-F1
#
_cell.length_a   1.000
_cell.length_b   1.000
_cell.length_c   1.000
_cell.angle_alpha   90.00
_cell.angle_beta   90.00
_cell.angle_gamma   90.00
#
_symmetry.space_group_name_H-M   'P 1'
#
loop_
_entity.id
_entity.type
_entity.pdbx_description
1 polymer ?
#
loop_
_entity_poly.entity_id
_entity_poly.type
_entity_poly.pdbx_seq_one_letter_code
_entity_poly.pdbx_strand_id
1 'polypeptide(L)' 'MKGKRTPLTIAISKDEGKTWIKIKNIEEDPDGWYCYTAIHFTGKNVLLGHCAGNRPAGTGLAVTQITLLRRKWICR' A
#
# COMPACT_ATOMS: atom_id res chain seq x y z
N MET A 1 13.42 9.66 6.44
CA MET A 1 13.19 8.34 7.06
C MET A 1 14.05 7.30 6.33
N LYS A 2 15.26 7.00 6.81
CA LYS A 2 16.11 5.98 6.18
C LYS A 2 15.78 4.62 6.81
N GLY A 3 15.53 3.60 5.99
CA GLY A 3 15.26 2.23 6.45
C GLY A 3 13.85 1.97 7.01
N LYS A 4 12.91 2.92 6.91
CA LYS A 4 11.51 2.69 7.28
C LYS A 4 10.70 2.18 6.09
N ARG A 5 9.68 1.36 6.36
CA ARG A 5 8.72 0.85 5.37
C ARG A 5 7.35 1.55 5.50
N THR A 6 7.37 2.89 5.59
CA THR A 6 6.18 3.73 5.67
C THR A 6 6.48 5.07 4.96
N PRO A 7 5.53 5.68 4.23
CA PRO A 7 4.15 5.22 4.00
C PRO A 7 4.05 4.01 3.06
N LEU A 8 2.87 3.38 3.02
CA LEU A 8 2.47 2.52 1.90
C LEU A 8 1.76 3.39 0.87
N THR A 9 2.37 3.52 -0.32
CA THR A 9 1.89 4.43 -1.38
C THR A 9 1.38 3.64 -2.58
N ILE A 10 0.25 4.07 -3.13
CA ILE A 10 -0.31 3.58 -4.40
C ILE A 10 -0.18 4.66 -5.48
N ALA A 11 0.10 4.24 -6.71
CA ALA A 11 0.12 5.10 -7.89
C ALA A 11 -0.37 4.33 -9.12
N ILE A 12 -0.73 5.05 -10.17
CA ILE A 12 -1.19 4.48 -11.45
C ILE A 12 -0.15 4.81 -12.52
N SER A 13 0.23 3.82 -13.30
CA SER A 13 0.89 4.03 -14.59
C SER A 13 -0.08 3.72 -15.74
N LYS A 14 0.06 4.45 -16.85
CA LYS A 14 -0.66 4.22 -18.11
C LYS A 14 0.28 3.85 -19.25
N ASP A 15 1.57 3.71 -18.98
CA ASP A 15 2.65 3.59 -19.94
C ASP A 15 3.65 2.50 -19.51
N GLU A 16 3.11 1.38 -19.02
CA GLU A 16 3.88 0.19 -18.61
C GLU A 16 4.95 0.48 -17.54
N GLY A 17 4.64 1.38 -16.61
CA GLY A 17 5.50 1.70 -15.47
C GLY A 17 6.56 2.77 -15.73
N LYS A 18 6.56 3.43 -16.90
CA LYS A 18 7.51 4.50 -17.22
C LYS A 18 7.22 5.78 -16.43
N THR A 19 5.94 6.16 -16.33
CA THR A 19 5.49 7.29 -15.52
C THR A 19 4.38 6.87 -14.57
N TRP A 20 4.32 7.57 -13.43
CA TRP A 20 3.39 7.30 -12.35
C TRP A 20 2.63 8.57 -12.00
N ILE A 21 1.30 8.45 -11.98
CA ILE A 21 0.36 9.54 -11.71
C ILE A 21 -0.60 9.11 -10.58
N LYS A 22 -1.36 10.07 -10.05
CA LYS A 22 -2.38 9.81 -9.01
C LYS A 22 -1.80 9.10 -7.77
N ILE A 23 -0.65 9.60 -7.31
CA ILE A 23 0.10 9.08 -6.16
C ILE A 23 -0.69 9.40 -4.87
N LYS A 24 -0.95 8.39 -4.04
CA LYS A 24 -1.68 8.51 -2.77
C LYS A 24 -1.10 7.58 -1.71
N ASN A 25 -1.04 8.04 -0.46
CA ASN A 25 -0.75 7.15 0.66
C ASN A 25 -2.03 6.42 1.04
N ILE A 26 -1.91 5.11 1.24
CA ILE A 26 -2.98 4.27 1.79
C ILE A 26 -2.73 3.93 3.26
N GLU A 27 -1.47 4.01 3.69
CA GLU A 27 -1.05 3.94 5.09
C GLU A 27 0.01 5.00 5.34
N GLU A 28 -0.11 5.76 6.43
CA GLU A 28 0.76 6.90 6.71
C GLU A 28 1.24 6.98 8.17
N ASP A 29 0.97 5.95 8.98
CA ASP A 29 1.48 5.87 10.34
C ASP A 29 3.02 5.94 10.29
N PRO A 30 3.65 6.97 10.89
CA PRO A 30 5.11 7.10 10.90
C PRO A 30 5.79 5.93 11.60
N ASP A 31 5.08 5.20 12.45
CA ASP A 31 5.50 4.00 13.17
C ASP A 31 5.09 2.67 12.53
N GLY A 32 4.29 2.74 11.47
CA GLY A 32 3.92 1.61 10.64
C GLY A 32 5.10 0.95 9.91
N TRP A 33 4.90 -0.31 9.55
CA TRP A 33 5.81 -1.09 8.72
C TRP A 33 5.01 -1.91 7.72
N TYR A 34 5.05 -1.49 6.45
CA TYR A 34 4.20 -2.03 5.40
C TYR A 34 5.05 -2.57 4.26
N CYS A 35 4.89 -3.85 3.91
CA CYS A 35 5.76 -4.49 2.92
C CYS A 35 5.21 -5.80 2.36
N TYR A 36 5.89 -6.32 1.32
CA TYR A 36 5.56 -7.59 0.67
C TYR A 36 4.12 -7.61 0.14
N THR A 37 3.75 -6.55 -0.58
CA THR A 37 2.39 -6.34 -1.10
C THR A 37 2.10 -7.22 -2.30
N ALA A 38 1.05 -8.03 -2.21
CA ALA A 38 0.38 -8.69 -3.32
C ALA A 38 -0.83 -7.86 -3.77
N ILE A 39 -1.12 -7.89 -5.08
CA ILE A 39 -2.21 -7.11 -5.70
C ILE A 39 -3.11 -8.06 -6.48
N HIS A 40 -4.42 -7.96 -6.27
CA HIS A 40 -5.43 -8.70 -7.03
C HIS A 40 -6.56 -7.77 -7.48
N PHE A 41 -6.84 -7.72 -8.78
CA PHE A 41 -7.96 -6.94 -9.32
C PHE A 41 -9.26 -7.75 -9.24
N THR A 42 -10.29 -7.17 -8.63
CA THR A 42 -11.60 -7.82 -8.49
C THR A 42 -12.73 -6.84 -8.83
N GLY A 43 -13.33 -7.06 -10.01
CA GLY A 43 -14.38 -6.20 -10.56
C GLY A 43 -13.99 -4.72 -10.65
N LYS A 44 -14.63 -3.89 -9.82
CA LYS A 44 -14.39 -2.43 -9.74
C LYS A 44 -13.39 -2.04 -8.64
N ASN A 45 -12.77 -3.01 -7.99
CA ASN A 45 -11.90 -2.84 -6.84
C ASN A 45 -10.52 -3.47 -7.08
N VAL A 46 -9.60 -3.12 -6.20
CA VAL A 46 -8.27 -3.72 -6.07
C VAL A 46 -8.15 -4.22 -4.64
N LEU A 47 -7.80 -5.49 -4.47
CA LEU A 47 -7.49 -6.10 -3.20
C LEU A 47 -5.97 -6.10 -3.04
N LEU A 48 -5.50 -5.62 -1.90
CA LEU A 48 -4.10 -5.65 -1.51
C LEU A 48 -3.96 -6.57 -0.31
N GLY A 49 -3.01 -7.50 -0.38
CA GLY A 49 -2.56 -8.25 0.79
C GLY A 49 -1.13 -7.86 1.10
N HIS A 50 -0.82 -7.42 2.31
CA HIS A 50 0.53 -7.03 2.67
C HIS A 50 0.84 -7.35 4.13
N CYS A 51 2.14 -7.46 4.41
CA CYS A 51 2.62 -7.44 5.78
C CYS A 51 2.51 -6.01 6.32
N ALA A 52 2.04 -5.89 7.55
CA ALA A 52 1.79 -4.66 8.28
C ALA A 52 2.32 -4.82 9.72
N GLY A 53 2.19 -3.74 10.49
CA GLY A 53 2.47 -3.74 11.93
C GLY A 53 3.00 -2.40 12.38
N ASN A 54 3.26 -2.30 13.67
CA ASN A 54 3.78 -1.11 14.32
C ASN A 54 5.13 -1.43 14.98
N ARG A 55 6.13 -0.59 14.72
CA ARG A 55 7.51 -0.83 15.17
C ARG A 55 7.68 -0.71 16.69
N PRO A 56 7.23 0.38 17.36
CA PRO A 56 7.21 0.46 18.83
C PRO A 56 6.55 -0.75 19.51
N ALA A 57 5.46 -1.26 18.93
CA ALA A 57 4.76 -2.44 19.44
C ALA A 57 5.46 -3.78 19.15
N GLY A 58 6.59 -3.78 18.43
CA GLY A 58 7.32 -5.00 18.07
C GLY A 58 6.62 -5.88 17.02
N THR A 59 5.59 -5.37 16.34
CA THR A 59 4.73 -6.15 15.42
C THR A 59 5.04 -5.95 13.95
N GLY A 60 6.13 -5.26 13.60
CA GLY A 60 6.40 -4.78 12.24
C GLY A 60 6.39 -5.83 11.12
N LEU A 61 6.57 -7.13 11.42
CA LEU A 61 6.47 -8.22 10.44
C LEU A 61 5.40 -9.27 10.79
N ALA A 62 4.55 -8.99 11.78
CA ALA A 62 3.69 -9.98 12.41
C ALA A 62 2.21 -9.88 11.97
N VAL A 63 1.83 -8.83 11.24
CA VAL A 63 0.43 -8.60 10.85
C VAL A 63 0.26 -8.83 9.36
N THR A 64 -0.71 -9.67 8.98
CA THR A 64 -1.22 -9.73 7.60
C THR A 64 -2.42 -8.83 7.49
N GLN A 65 -2.35 -7.83 6.62
CA GLN A 65 -3.44 -6.89 6.38
C GLN A 65 -4.00 -7.07 4.97
N ILE A 66 -5.33 -7.07 4.88
CA ILE A 66 -6.07 -7.11 3.62
C ILE A 66 -6.80 -5.78 3.44
N THR A 67 -6.49 -5.06 2.37
CA THR A 67 -7.05 -3.74 2.07
C THR A 67 -7.80 -3.79 0.74
N LEU A 68 -9.10 -3.47 0.76
CA LEU A 68 -9.92 -3.34 -0.44
C LEU A 68 -10.05 -1.86 -0.85
N LEU A 69 -9.55 -1.52 -2.03
CA LEU A 69 -9.61 -0.16 -2.57
C LEU A 69 -10.53 -0.10 -3.79
N ARG A 70 -11.39 0.92 -3.85
CA ARG A 70 -12.22 1.17 -5.05
C ARG A 70 -11.34 1.75 -6.16
N ARG A 71 -11.36 1.16 -7.36
CA ARG A 71 -10.56 1.66 -8.50
C ARG A 71 -10.85 3.11 -8.83
N LYS A 72 -12.12 3.53 -8.70
CA LYS A 72 -12.53 4.94 -8.88
C LYS A 72 -11.83 5.89 -7.90
N TRP A 73 -11.60 5.49 -6.66
CA TRP A 73 -10.89 6.32 -5.68
C TRP A 73 -9.42 6.47 -6.08
N ILE A 74 -8.78 5.41 -6.58
CA ILE A 74 -7.38 5.44 -7.03
C ILE A 74 -7.24 6.35 -8.26
N CYS A 75 -8.15 6.22 -9.24
CA CYS A 75 -8.09 6.96 -10.50
C CYS A 75 -8.50 8.45 -10.41
N ARG A 76 -9.21 8.86 -9.35
CA ARG A 76 -9.66 10.25 -9.16
C ARG A 76 -8.49 11.15 -8.80
#